data_AF-A0A8H3WHK3-F1
#
_entry.id   AF-A0A8H3WHK3-F1
#
_cell.length_a   1.000
_cell.length_b   1.000
_cell.length_c   1.000
_cell.angle_alpha   90.00
_cell.angle_beta   90.00
_cell.angle_gamma   90.00
#
_symmetry.space_group_name_H-M   'P 1'
#
loop_
_entity.id
_entity.type
_entity.pdbx_description
1 polymer ?
#
loop_
_entity_poly.entity_id
_entity_poly.type
_entity_poly.pdbx_seq_one_letter_code
_entity_poly.pdbx_strand_id
1 'polypeptide(L)'
;MAEETSRPLIVGPDSGPEAPFPLRMEGKVISGFGRGSKELGIPTANLPVDSSQTPWIDDTKSGVYFGWASLALPASHPDRVAAGHGPAQPTLEFQLYPMVMSIGYNPFYKNTVRSAEVHVLHKFAADFYDSHMRLLILGFVREEKDYKSLDALIKDINLDCDVARGSLDRPAWAPPAELRPGADKAGTLDAGWLMEPLPKN
;
A
#
# COMPACT_ATOMS: atom_id res chain seq x y z
N MET A 1 4.10 20.67 29.34
CA MET A 1 3.35 20.80 28.09
C MET A 1 4.18 20.06 27.05
N ALA A 2 3.70 18.91 26.57
CA ALA A 2 4.42 18.17 25.54
C ALA A 2 4.24 18.95 24.22
N GLU A 3 5.35 19.25 23.53
CA GLU A 3 5.29 19.79 22.17
C GLU A 3 4.48 18.80 21.31
N GLU A 4 3.31 19.23 20.82
CA GLU A 4 2.72 18.64 19.63
C GLU A 4 3.65 18.98 18.46
N THR A 5 4.73 18.22 18.30
CA THR A 5 5.54 18.28 17.09
C THR A 5 4.65 17.86 15.94
N SER A 6 4.24 18.79 15.09
CA SER A 6 3.44 18.48 13.89
C SER A 6 4.19 17.48 13.05
N ARG A 7 3.60 16.30 12.81
CA ARG A 7 4.20 15.27 11.96
C ARG A 7 4.44 15.86 10.55
N PRO A 8 5.57 15.56 9.90
CA PRO A 8 5.83 16.05 8.56
C PRO A 8 4.80 15.46 7.58
N LEU A 9 4.38 16.25 6.59
CA LEU A 9 3.42 15.84 5.53
C LEU A 9 4.10 15.12 4.35
N ILE A 10 5.44 15.05 4.35
CA ILE A 10 6.27 14.35 3.36
C ILE A 10 7.40 13.67 4.12
N VAL A 11 7.77 12.44 3.71
CA VAL A 11 8.88 11.69 4.31
C VAL A 11 9.87 11.21 3.24
N GLY A 12 11.14 11.06 3.63
CA GLY A 12 12.23 10.66 2.72
C GLY A 12 12.74 11.79 1.82
N PRO A 13 13.94 11.64 1.23
CA PRO A 13 14.59 12.69 0.45
C PRO A 13 13.97 12.85 -0.94
N ASP A 14 14.21 13.99 -1.58
CA ASP A 14 13.69 14.27 -2.93
C ASP A 14 14.31 13.39 -4.03
N SER A 15 15.49 12.79 -3.75
CA SER A 15 16.18 11.87 -4.64
C SER A 15 15.51 10.50 -4.78
N GLY A 16 14.51 10.17 -3.95
CA GLY A 16 13.80 8.89 -3.99
C GLY A 16 13.98 8.06 -2.72
N PRO A 17 13.47 6.81 -2.71
CA PRO A 17 13.65 5.88 -1.60
C PRO A 17 15.13 5.54 -1.39
N GLU A 18 15.54 5.41 -0.13
CA GLU A 18 16.89 4.98 0.27
C GLU A 18 16.84 3.59 0.94
N ALA A 19 17.97 2.89 0.96
CA ALA A 19 18.07 1.58 1.59
C ALA A 19 17.52 1.61 3.03
N PRO A 20 16.68 0.62 3.44
CA PRO A 20 16.45 -0.66 2.76
C PRO A 20 15.34 -0.65 1.69
N PHE A 21 14.77 0.51 1.36
CA PHE A 21 13.72 0.62 0.36
C PHE A 21 14.31 0.69 -1.07
N PRO A 22 13.57 0.22 -2.10
CA PRO A 22 12.23 -0.36 -2.03
C PRO A 22 12.22 -1.82 -1.51
N LEU A 23 11.28 -2.14 -0.62
CA LEU A 23 10.99 -3.52 -0.22
C LEU A 23 9.85 -4.08 -1.08
N ARG A 24 9.91 -5.38 -1.38
CA ARG A 24 8.93 -6.09 -2.20
C ARG A 24 8.17 -7.11 -1.37
N MET A 25 6.85 -7.17 -1.54
CA MET A 25 5.97 -8.19 -0.96
C MET A 25 4.87 -8.53 -1.96
N GLU A 26 4.47 -9.80 -2.04
CA GLU A 26 3.32 -10.20 -2.84
C GLU A 26 2.51 -11.32 -2.18
N GLY A 27 1.27 -11.46 -2.62
CA GLY A 27 0.39 -12.53 -2.17
C GLY A 27 -1.05 -12.31 -2.61
N LYS A 28 -1.88 -13.31 -2.34
CA LYS A 28 -3.34 -13.16 -2.49
C LYS A 28 -3.91 -12.39 -1.31
N VAL A 29 -4.86 -11.51 -1.60
CA VAL A 29 -5.61 -10.80 -0.57
C VAL A 29 -6.47 -11.79 0.21
N ILE A 30 -6.21 -11.92 1.50
CA ILE A 30 -6.95 -12.81 2.41
C ILE A 30 -7.91 -12.03 3.31
N SER A 31 -8.91 -12.73 3.83
CA SER A 31 -9.78 -12.19 4.87
C SER A 31 -8.97 -11.92 6.13
N GLY A 32 -9.04 -10.68 6.62
CA GLY A 32 -8.58 -10.34 7.96
C GLY A 32 -9.58 -10.80 9.02
N PHE A 33 -9.44 -10.27 10.23
CA PHE A 33 -10.28 -10.66 11.38
C PHE A 33 -11.69 -10.03 11.39
N GLY A 34 -12.13 -9.39 10.30
CA GLY A 34 -13.45 -8.76 10.19
C GLY A 34 -13.66 -7.58 11.16
N ARG A 35 -12.59 -6.89 11.56
CA ARG A 35 -12.62 -5.90 12.64
C ARG A 35 -12.74 -4.47 12.07
N GLY A 36 -13.96 -3.98 11.89
CA GLY A 36 -14.34 -2.56 11.84
C GLY A 36 -13.77 -1.65 10.75
N SER A 37 -12.66 -1.96 10.09
CA SER A 37 -11.94 -1.03 9.21
C SER A 37 -12.80 -0.52 8.04
N LYS A 38 -13.73 -1.35 7.54
CA LYS A 38 -14.75 -0.93 6.56
C LYS A 38 -15.75 0.08 7.14
N GLU A 39 -16.20 -0.11 8.37
CA GLU A 39 -17.12 0.82 9.07
C GLU A 39 -16.43 2.14 9.41
N LEU A 40 -15.10 2.13 9.56
CA LEU A 40 -14.26 3.33 9.74
C LEU A 40 -13.97 4.08 8.43
N GLY A 41 -14.38 3.52 7.28
CA GLY A 41 -14.09 4.08 5.96
C GLY A 41 -12.66 3.85 5.47
N ILE A 42 -11.89 2.97 6.13
CA ILE A 42 -10.47 2.70 5.86
C ILE A 42 -10.30 1.18 5.66
N PRO A 43 -10.85 0.59 4.58
CA PRO A 43 -10.77 -0.85 4.34
C PRO A 43 -9.31 -1.30 4.17
N THR A 44 -8.94 -2.40 4.84
CA THR A 44 -7.60 -3.00 4.73
C THR A 44 -7.64 -4.38 4.07
N ALA A 45 -6.77 -4.59 3.09
CA ALA A 45 -6.46 -5.88 2.49
C ALA A 45 -5.35 -6.54 3.32
N ASN A 46 -5.55 -7.80 3.72
CA ASN A 46 -4.53 -8.54 4.47
C ASN A 46 -3.72 -9.38 3.48
N LEU A 47 -2.40 -9.43 3.67
CA LEU A 47 -1.52 -10.34 2.95
C LEU A 47 -0.94 -11.41 3.89
N PRO A 48 -0.65 -12.62 3.39
CA PRO A 48 0.01 -13.65 4.18
C PRO A 48 1.41 -13.17 4.59
N VAL A 49 1.74 -13.35 5.87
CA VAL A 49 3.09 -13.11 6.38
C VAL A 49 3.83 -14.45 6.33
N ASP A 50 4.70 -14.58 5.34
CA ASP A 50 5.54 -15.76 5.12
C ASP A 50 6.97 -15.29 4.83
N SER A 51 7.89 -15.52 5.78
CA SER A 51 9.28 -15.09 5.65
C SER A 51 10.09 -15.92 4.65
N SER A 52 9.56 -17.07 4.18
CA SER A 52 10.16 -17.77 3.04
C SER A 52 9.99 -16.99 1.73
N GLN A 53 8.90 -16.21 1.61
CA GLN A 53 8.59 -15.36 0.45
C GLN A 53 8.98 -13.90 0.68
N THR A 54 8.91 -13.43 1.92
CA THR A 54 9.19 -12.05 2.31
C THR A 54 10.24 -12.02 3.45
N PRO A 55 11.52 -12.32 3.19
CA PRO A 55 12.51 -12.55 4.25
C PRO A 55 12.73 -11.36 5.19
N TRP A 56 12.57 -10.14 4.68
CA TRP A 56 12.74 -8.91 5.46
C TRP A 56 11.59 -8.66 6.45
N ILE A 57 10.46 -9.38 6.33
CA ILE A 57 9.26 -9.09 7.13
C ILE A 57 9.48 -9.34 8.61
N ASP A 58 10.37 -10.25 8.99
CA ASP A 58 10.64 -10.59 10.40
C ASP A 58 11.51 -9.53 11.08
N ASP A 59 12.45 -8.92 10.35
CA ASP A 59 13.41 -7.96 10.90
C ASP A 59 12.98 -6.50 10.77
N THR A 60 12.00 -6.21 9.90
CA THR A 60 11.54 -4.83 9.72
C THR A 60 10.88 -4.29 10.98
N LYS A 61 10.80 -2.97 11.11
CA LYS A 61 10.17 -2.34 12.27
C LYS A 61 8.65 -2.46 12.22
N SER A 62 7.98 -2.62 13.35
CA SER A 62 6.52 -2.47 13.40
C SER A 62 6.13 -0.99 13.22
N GLY A 63 5.11 -0.74 12.39
CA GLY A 63 4.60 0.60 12.15
C GLY A 63 3.89 0.74 10.81
N VAL A 64 3.73 1.99 10.40
CA VAL A 64 3.07 2.38 9.16
C VAL A 64 4.11 2.69 8.10
N TYR A 65 3.92 2.11 6.94
CA TYR A 65 4.71 2.25 5.73
C TYR A 65 3.83 2.79 4.61
N PHE A 66 4.46 3.21 3.52
CA PHE A 66 3.76 3.65 2.32
C PHE A 66 4.48 3.20 1.05
N GLY A 67 3.77 3.23 -0.07
CA GLY A 67 4.34 2.89 -1.36
C GLY A 67 3.27 2.67 -2.42
N TRP A 68 3.54 1.78 -3.35
CA TRP A 68 2.64 1.42 -4.44
C TRP A 68 2.16 -0.01 -4.30
N ALA A 69 0.87 -0.21 -4.50
CA ALA A 69 0.24 -1.51 -4.69
C ALA A 69 -0.07 -1.72 -6.17
N SER A 70 0.17 -2.93 -6.67
CA SER A 70 -0.38 -3.40 -7.92
C SER A 70 -1.42 -4.49 -7.66
N LEU A 71 -2.57 -4.40 -8.32
CA LEU A 71 -3.71 -5.27 -8.10
C LEU A 71 -4.16 -5.92 -9.41
N ALA A 72 -4.17 -7.26 -9.42
CA ALA A 72 -4.79 -8.05 -10.48
C ALA A 72 -6.29 -8.23 -10.20
N LEU A 73 -7.09 -7.19 -10.48
CA LEU A 73 -8.52 -7.23 -10.24
C LEU A 73 -9.22 -8.29 -11.12
N PRO A 74 -10.18 -9.06 -10.58
CA PRO A 74 -10.94 -10.05 -11.34
C PRO A 74 -11.65 -9.42 -12.52
N ALA A 75 -11.86 -10.19 -13.59
CA ALA A 75 -12.50 -9.69 -14.81
C ALA A 75 -13.90 -9.09 -14.60
N SER A 76 -14.61 -9.56 -13.59
CA SER A 76 -15.93 -9.08 -13.18
C SER A 76 -15.92 -7.87 -12.26
N HIS A 77 -14.74 -7.43 -11.78
CA HIS A 77 -14.66 -6.34 -10.81
C HIS A 77 -15.02 -5.00 -11.47
N PRO A 78 -15.92 -4.19 -10.87
CA PRO A 78 -16.43 -2.96 -11.47
C PRO A 78 -15.33 -1.92 -11.75
N ASP A 79 -14.30 -1.87 -10.90
CA ASP A 79 -13.17 -0.95 -11.05
C ASP A 79 -12.02 -1.51 -11.89
N ARG A 80 -12.21 -2.66 -12.57
CA ARG A 80 -11.21 -3.17 -13.51
C ARG A 80 -11.24 -2.29 -14.77
N VAL A 81 -10.17 -1.54 -15.01
CA VAL A 81 -9.99 -0.85 -16.29
C VAL A 81 -9.76 -1.91 -17.37
N ALA A 82 -10.71 -2.02 -18.29
CA ALA A 82 -10.59 -2.90 -19.44
C ALA A 82 -9.40 -2.48 -20.29
N ALA A 83 -8.67 -3.46 -20.83
CA ALA A 83 -7.59 -3.20 -21.78
C ALA A 83 -8.10 -2.26 -22.89
N GLY A 84 -7.42 -1.14 -23.08
CA GLY A 84 -7.75 -0.22 -24.16
C GLY A 84 -7.68 -0.95 -25.49
N HIS A 85 -8.73 -0.83 -26.31
CA HIS A 85 -8.82 -1.45 -27.63
C HIS A 85 -7.98 -0.70 -28.68
N GLY A 86 -6.74 -0.31 -28.32
CA GLY A 86 -5.79 0.36 -29.20
C GLY A 86 -4.55 -0.50 -29.42
N PRO A 87 -3.92 -0.45 -30.61
CA PRO A 87 -2.78 -1.31 -30.98
C PRO A 87 -1.48 -1.07 -30.17
N ALA A 88 -1.52 -0.23 -29.13
CA ALA A 88 -0.36 0.19 -28.35
C ALA A 88 -0.56 0.16 -26.83
N GLN A 89 -1.70 -0.34 -26.30
CA GLN A 89 -1.88 -0.48 -24.85
C GLN A 89 -1.68 -1.94 -24.44
N PRO A 90 -0.59 -2.29 -23.72
CA PRO A 90 -0.45 -3.62 -23.18
C PRO A 90 -1.63 -3.94 -22.28
N THR A 91 -2.08 -5.20 -22.30
CA THR A 91 -3.02 -5.72 -21.30
C THR A 91 -2.34 -5.64 -19.95
N LEU A 92 -2.59 -4.56 -19.19
CA LEU A 92 -2.10 -4.48 -17.83
C LEU A 92 -2.97 -5.40 -16.98
N GLU A 93 -2.45 -6.60 -16.72
CA GLU A 93 -3.04 -7.55 -15.76
C GLU A 93 -3.20 -6.89 -14.39
N PHE A 94 -2.27 -5.98 -14.05
CA PHE A 94 -2.22 -5.23 -12.80
C PHE A 94 -2.57 -3.76 -12.99
N GLN A 95 -3.25 -3.18 -12.01
CA GLN A 95 -3.48 -1.74 -11.91
C GLN A 95 -2.74 -1.18 -10.69
N LEU A 96 -2.08 -0.02 -10.85
CA LEU A 96 -1.29 0.62 -9.79
C LEU A 96 -2.12 1.59 -8.95
N TYR A 97 -1.92 1.54 -7.64
CA TYR A 97 -2.55 2.43 -6.67
C TYR A 97 -1.55 2.83 -5.59
N PRO A 98 -1.58 4.07 -5.10
CA PRO A 98 -0.84 4.43 -3.90
C PRO A 98 -1.46 3.71 -2.69
N MET A 99 -0.64 3.36 -1.71
CA MET A 99 -1.08 2.64 -0.51
C MET A 99 -0.35 3.10 0.75
N VAL A 100 -0.99 2.88 1.89
CA VAL A 100 -0.35 2.78 3.20
C VAL A 100 -0.46 1.34 3.70
N MET A 101 0.49 0.92 4.52
CA MET A 101 0.55 -0.44 5.04
C MET A 101 0.91 -0.42 6.51
N SER A 102 0.18 -1.16 7.34
CA SER A 102 0.55 -1.47 8.71
C SER A 102 1.26 -2.81 8.74
N ILE A 103 2.46 -2.85 9.33
CA ILE A 103 3.18 -4.09 9.64
C ILE A 103 3.37 -4.13 11.14
N GLY A 104 2.98 -5.21 11.80
CA GLY A 104 3.24 -5.35 13.22
C GLY A 104 2.40 -6.41 13.91
N TYR A 105 2.33 -6.32 15.23
CA TYR A 105 1.53 -7.23 16.05
C TYR A 105 0.40 -6.42 16.62
N ASN A 106 -0.75 -6.35 15.95
CA ASN A 106 -1.82 -5.41 16.30
C ASN A 106 -2.04 -5.35 17.84
N PRO A 107 -1.49 -4.34 18.55
CA PRO A 107 -1.35 -4.39 20.00
C PRO A 107 -2.71 -4.22 20.69
N PHE A 108 -3.58 -3.43 20.05
CA PHE A 108 -4.95 -3.18 20.47
C PHE A 108 -5.76 -4.49 20.57
N TYR A 109 -5.44 -5.49 19.75
CA TYR A 109 -6.12 -6.79 19.76
C TYR A 109 -5.29 -7.97 20.31
N LYS A 110 -4.09 -7.73 20.85
CA LYS A 110 -3.20 -8.77 21.42
C LYS A 110 -2.90 -9.95 20.48
N ASN A 111 -2.75 -9.69 19.17
CA ASN A 111 -2.42 -10.75 18.20
C ASN A 111 -1.00 -11.30 18.46
N THR A 112 -0.85 -12.62 18.49
CA THR A 112 0.47 -13.29 18.62
C THR A 112 1.16 -13.50 17.27
N VAL A 113 0.45 -13.28 16.16
CA VAL A 113 0.95 -13.41 14.80
C VAL A 113 1.09 -12.02 14.18
N ARG A 114 2.23 -11.79 13.53
CA ARG A 114 2.52 -10.55 12.82
C ARG A 114 1.56 -10.39 11.64
N SER A 115 0.98 -9.21 11.46
CA SER A 115 0.08 -8.89 10.35
C SER A 115 0.71 -7.89 9.37
N ALA A 116 0.23 -7.97 8.14
CA ALA A 116 0.57 -7.11 7.02
C ALA A 116 -0.75 -6.64 6.39
N GLU A 117 -1.12 -5.40 6.67
CA GLU A 117 -2.44 -4.84 6.34
C GLU A 117 -2.28 -3.61 5.45
N VAL A 118 -2.83 -3.67 4.25
CA VAL A 118 -2.70 -2.64 3.22
C VAL A 118 -4.00 -1.86 3.08
N HIS A 119 -3.96 -0.55 3.29
CA HIS A 119 -5.01 0.34 2.84
C HIS A 119 -4.62 0.96 1.51
N VAL A 120 -5.29 0.52 0.45
CA VAL A 120 -5.14 1.12 -0.88
C VAL A 120 -5.85 2.46 -0.89
N LEU A 121 -5.18 3.53 -1.34
CA LEU A 121 -5.71 4.89 -1.36
C LEU A 121 -6.64 5.10 -2.57
N HIS A 122 -7.60 4.20 -2.73
CA HIS A 122 -8.61 4.19 -3.76
C HIS A 122 -9.93 3.67 -3.18
N LYS A 123 -11.04 4.29 -3.56
CA LYS A 123 -12.37 3.88 -3.13
C LYS A 123 -12.95 2.89 -4.14
N PHE A 124 -12.77 1.59 -3.87
CA PHE A 124 -13.34 0.54 -4.68
C PHE A 124 -14.85 0.41 -4.49
N ALA A 125 -15.56 0.06 -5.55
CA ALA A 125 -16.99 -0.23 -5.57
C ALA A 125 -17.30 -1.67 -5.10
N ALA A 126 -16.31 -2.55 -5.04
CA ALA A 126 -16.44 -3.92 -4.56
C ALA A 126 -15.17 -4.41 -3.84
N ASP A 127 -15.29 -5.53 -3.13
CA ASP A 127 -14.16 -6.23 -2.54
C ASP A 127 -13.35 -6.99 -3.60
N PHE A 128 -12.07 -7.20 -3.31
CA PHE A 128 -11.11 -7.86 -4.20
C PHE A 128 -10.35 -9.00 -3.50
N TYR A 129 -11.01 -9.75 -2.61
CA TYR A 129 -10.43 -10.98 -2.02
C TYR A 129 -9.94 -11.96 -3.10
N ASP A 130 -8.93 -12.76 -2.76
CA ASP A 130 -8.24 -13.71 -3.64
C ASP A 130 -7.48 -13.09 -4.83
N SER A 131 -7.64 -11.79 -5.07
CA SER A 131 -6.85 -11.07 -6.07
C SER A 131 -5.38 -11.07 -5.68
N HIS A 132 -4.50 -11.24 -6.68
CA HIS A 132 -3.08 -11.11 -6.45
C HIS A 132 -2.70 -9.63 -6.29
N MET A 133 -1.95 -9.35 -5.24
CA MET A 133 -1.44 -8.02 -4.94
C MET A 133 0.09 -8.07 -4.85
N ARG A 134 0.76 -7.09 -5.45
CA ARG A 134 2.19 -6.82 -5.19
C ARG A 134 2.35 -5.45 -4.58
N LEU A 135 3.34 -5.31 -3.72
CA LEU A 135 3.65 -4.09 -2.99
C LEU A 135 5.11 -3.70 -3.22
N LEU A 136 5.32 -2.44 -3.58
CA LEU A 136 6.61 -1.78 -3.55
C LEU A 136 6.58 -0.78 -2.40
N ILE A 137 7.12 -1.18 -1.25
CA ILE A 137 7.17 -0.36 -0.04
C ILE A 137 8.36 0.57 -0.13
N LEU A 138 8.12 1.88 -0.06
CA LEU A 138 9.13 2.91 -0.36
C LEU A 138 9.65 3.65 0.86
N GLY A 139 8.95 3.59 1.98
CA GLY A 139 9.38 4.30 3.17
C GLY A 139 8.52 4.03 4.40
N PHE A 140 9.04 4.50 5.53
CA PHE A 140 8.41 4.43 6.84
C PHE A 140 7.77 5.77 7.19
N VAL A 141 6.52 5.74 7.64
CA VAL A 141 5.75 6.92 8.06
C VAL A 141 5.92 7.17 9.55
N ARG A 142 5.64 6.14 10.38
CA ARG A 142 5.66 6.23 11.85
C ARG A 142 5.61 4.87 12.51
N GLU A 143 5.98 4.85 13.80
CA GLU A 143 5.80 3.69 14.67
C GLU A 143 4.31 3.39 14.93
N GLU A 144 4.02 2.16 15.36
CA GLU A 144 2.73 1.82 15.95
C GLU A 144 2.44 2.73 17.15
N LYS A 145 1.18 3.05 17.36
CA LYS A 145 0.73 3.89 18.47
C LYS A 145 -0.45 3.24 19.15
N ASP A 146 -0.51 3.39 20.46
CA ASP A 146 -1.70 3.10 21.24
C ASP A 146 -2.66 4.29 21.19
N TYR A 147 -3.93 4.00 20.94
CA TYR A 147 -4.97 5.02 20.84
C TYR A 147 -5.96 4.89 22.00
N LYS A 148 -6.26 6.05 22.61
CA LYS A 148 -7.26 6.15 23.69
C LYS A 148 -8.69 6.31 23.17
N SER A 149 -8.86 6.57 21.88
CA SER A 149 -10.16 6.69 21.22
C SER A 149 -10.08 6.28 19.75
N LEU A 150 -11.23 5.89 19.19
CA LEU A 150 -11.36 5.56 17.79
C LEU A 150 -11.09 6.77 16.89
N ASP A 151 -11.56 7.96 17.28
CA ASP A 151 -11.33 9.19 16.52
C ASP A 151 -9.85 9.54 16.40
N ALA A 152 -9.06 9.30 17.46
CA ALA A 152 -7.62 9.52 17.42
C ALA A 152 -6.93 8.57 16.44
N LEU A 153 -7.37 7.31 16.38
CA LEU A 153 -6.88 6.33 15.41
C LEU A 153 -7.22 6.76 13.97
N ILE A 154 -8.48 7.11 13.70
CA ILE A 154 -8.92 7.57 12.37
C ILE A 154 -8.12 8.81 11.93
N LYS A 155 -7.94 9.78 12.84
CA LYS A 155 -7.18 11.00 12.56
C LYS A 155 -5.74 10.71 12.14
N ASP A 156 -5.06 9.82 12.86
CA ASP A 156 -3.67 9.47 12.53
C ASP A 156 -3.58 8.66 11.24
N ILE A 157 -4.54 7.76 10.95
CA ILE A 157 -4.55 7.03 9.67
C ILE A 157 -4.78 7.99 8.50
N ASN A 158 -5.71 8.93 8.61
CA ASN A 158 -5.93 9.93 7.56
C ASN A 158 -4.65 10.75 7.31
N LEU A 159 -3.95 11.13 8.37
CA LEU A 159 -2.66 11.79 8.26
C LEU A 159 -1.60 10.88 7.62
N ASP A 160 -1.59 9.57 7.90
CA ASP A 160 -0.71 8.61 7.23
C ASP A 160 -0.98 8.57 5.71
N CYS A 161 -2.26 8.56 5.32
CA CYS A 161 -2.68 8.61 3.91
C CYS A 161 -2.24 9.91 3.23
N ASP A 162 -2.35 11.05 3.92
CA ASP A 162 -1.92 12.35 3.38
C ASP A 162 -0.40 12.43 3.23
N VAL A 163 0.35 11.88 4.20
CA VAL A 163 1.81 11.74 4.10
C VAL A 163 2.20 10.88 2.91
N ALA A 164 1.53 9.75 2.71
CA ALA A 164 1.79 8.88 1.58
C ALA A 164 1.51 9.60 0.25
N ARG A 165 0.37 10.29 0.12
CA ARG A 165 0.06 11.08 -1.08
C ARG A 165 1.11 12.14 -1.36
N GLY A 166 1.47 12.95 -0.36
CA GLY A 166 2.47 14.01 -0.51
C GLY A 166 3.85 13.46 -0.87
N SER A 167 4.24 12.32 -0.28
CA SER A 167 5.54 11.70 -0.54
C SER A 167 5.62 11.08 -1.93
N LEU A 168 4.55 10.41 -2.39
CA LEU A 168 4.48 9.69 -3.66
C LEU A 168 4.20 10.58 -4.87
N ASP A 169 3.76 11.82 -4.66
CA ASP A 169 3.52 12.81 -5.72
C ASP A 169 4.82 13.41 -6.30
N ARG A 170 5.97 13.07 -5.71
CA ARG A 170 7.29 13.54 -6.15
C ARG A 170 7.86 12.67 -7.29
N PRO A 171 8.61 13.23 -8.25
CA PRO A 171 9.08 12.49 -9.43
C PRO A 171 9.84 11.20 -9.11
N ALA A 172 10.79 11.22 -8.17
CA ALA A 172 11.58 10.05 -7.80
C ALA A 172 10.82 8.99 -6.98
N TRP A 173 9.58 9.28 -6.60
CA TRP A 173 8.71 8.44 -5.77
C TRP A 173 7.48 7.92 -6.53
N ALA A 174 7.21 8.49 -7.70
CA ALA A 174 6.11 8.11 -8.57
C ALA A 174 6.61 7.22 -9.72
N PRO A 175 5.90 6.12 -10.04
CA PRO A 175 6.07 5.39 -11.29
C PRO A 175 5.82 6.29 -12.51
N PRO A 176 6.33 5.90 -13.69
CA PRO A 176 5.99 6.55 -14.95
C PRO A 176 4.48 6.70 -15.13
N ALA A 177 4.05 7.81 -15.76
CA ALA A 177 2.64 8.17 -15.87
C ALA A 177 1.83 7.14 -16.69
N GLU A 178 2.47 6.49 -17.65
CA GLU A 178 1.91 5.41 -18.46
C GLU A 178 1.48 4.17 -17.64
N LEU A 179 2.05 3.98 -16.44
CA LEU A 179 1.64 2.90 -15.52
C LEU A 179 0.54 3.34 -14.55
N ARG A 180 0.17 4.63 -14.55
CA ARG A 180 -0.79 5.24 -13.63
C ARG A 180 -1.88 5.97 -14.42
N PRO A 181 -2.93 5.27 -14.87
CA PRO A 181 -4.03 5.88 -15.59
C PRO A 181 -4.60 7.11 -14.86
N GLY A 182 -4.65 8.25 -15.54
CA GLY A 182 -5.11 9.53 -14.97
C GLY A 182 -4.03 10.36 -14.27
N ALA A 183 -2.77 9.92 -14.25
CA ALA A 183 -1.67 10.74 -13.76
C ALA A 183 -1.37 11.92 -14.70
N ASP A 184 -1.26 13.11 -14.13
CA ASP A 184 -0.90 14.37 -14.78
C ASP A 184 0.61 14.68 -14.69
N LYS A 185 1.29 14.08 -13.71
CA LYS A 185 2.73 14.27 -13.45
C LYS A 185 3.55 13.05 -13.87
N ALA A 186 4.71 13.32 -14.47
CA ALA A 186 5.72 12.32 -14.75
C ALA A 186 6.36 11.78 -13.45
N GLY A 187 6.81 10.54 -13.50
CA GLY A 187 7.53 9.87 -12.43
C GLY A 187 8.70 9.07 -12.98
N THR A 188 9.71 8.83 -12.15
CA THR A 188 10.96 8.15 -12.54
C THR A 188 11.27 6.94 -11.67
N LEU A 189 10.39 6.56 -10.74
CA LEU A 189 10.56 5.37 -9.92
C LEU A 189 10.44 4.11 -10.79
N ASP A 190 11.45 3.24 -10.74
CA ASP A 190 11.35 1.92 -11.37
C ASP A 190 10.30 1.06 -10.63
N ALA A 191 9.19 0.82 -11.33
CA ALA A 191 8.07 0.03 -10.87
C ALA A 191 7.82 -1.19 -11.78
N GLY A 192 8.79 -1.60 -12.61
CA GLY A 192 8.62 -2.68 -13.58
C GLY A 192 8.12 -3.99 -12.95
N TRP A 193 8.69 -4.37 -11.81
CA TRP A 193 8.32 -5.58 -11.06
C TRP A 193 6.83 -5.63 -10.66
N LEU A 194 6.22 -4.48 -10.37
CA LEU A 194 4.80 -4.41 -10.03
C LEU A 194 3.88 -4.82 -11.19
N MET A 195 4.40 -4.78 -12.41
CA MET A 195 3.66 -5.01 -13.65
C MET A 195 4.05 -6.30 -14.36
N GLU A 196 5.02 -7.06 -13.83
CA GLU A 196 5.40 -8.36 -14.40
C GLU A 196 4.19 -9.31 -14.41
N PRO A 197 3.98 -10.11 -15.47
CA PRO A 197 2.92 -11.12 -15.48
C PRO A 197 3.05 -12.09 -14.31
N LEU A 198 1.93 -12.68 -13.88
CA LEU A 198 2.00 -13.80 -12.95
C LEU A 198 2.73 -14.99 -13.58
N PRO A 199 3.51 -15.77 -12.80
CA PRO A 199 4.07 -17.03 -13.27
C PRO A 199 2.97 -17.90 -13.85
N LYS A 200 3.17 -18.43 -15.06
CA LYS A 200 2.28 -19.45 -15.62
C LYS A 200 2.55 -20.75 -14.89
N ASN A 201 1.56 -21.23 -14.13
CA ASN A 201 1.57 -22.58 -13.54
C ASN A 201 1.61 -23.67 -14.60
#